data_AF-A0A2J7QWS7-F1
#
_entry.id   AF-A0A2J7QWS7-F1
#
_cell.length_a   1.000
_cell.length_b   1.000
_cell.length_c   1.000
_cell.angle_alpha   90.00
_cell.angle_beta   90.00
_cell.angle_gamma   90.00
#
_symmetry.space_group_name_H-M   'P 1'
#
loop_
_entity.id
_entity.type
_entity.pdbx_description
1 polymer ?
#
loop_
_entity_poly.entity_id
_entity_poly.type
_entity_poly.pdbx_seq_one_letter_code
_entity_poly.pdbx_strand_id
1 'polypeptide(L)'
;MDEMDGGEEVPHFIAPVIQDNPTGWGPCDMPDQFKDMPYQPFSKGDRLGKISDWTGAAFQDKKYTNKYQSQFGGGSQYAYYHDEDESTFHLVDTTRVQKPPYQRGRFRQNQRNLRGRGGQRGSHQSQLQLLGKGLKMRDRNQRQQRKWPQRQGMRNNKNQPPIKSRDASVTVRPDWITIEEMDFPRLTKLSLPNVKEGEDISCCGSLEYYDKTYDRVNVKNEKPLQRIDRIFHTVTTTDDPVIRKLSKTEGNVYATDAILATLMCCTRSNYSWDIVIEKIGDKLFFDKRDNTEFGNLLSNYLVANVLSVEETHSVAMSCVTTVLQIC
;
A
#
# COMPACT_ATOMS: atom_id res chain seq x y z
N MET A 1 -12.24 -46.15 -48.60
CA MET A 1 -12.47 -45.21 -49.72
C MET A 1 -13.72 -44.46 -49.32
N ASP A 2 -13.54 -43.30 -48.71
CA ASP A 2 -14.59 -42.28 -48.59
C ASP A 2 -13.84 -40.95 -48.69
N GLU A 3 -14.33 -40.11 -49.60
CA GLU A 3 -13.64 -39.04 -50.28
C GLU A 3 -13.35 -37.83 -49.38
N MET A 4 -12.21 -37.19 -49.64
CA MET A 4 -11.92 -35.83 -49.17
C MET A 4 -12.69 -34.84 -50.05
N ASP A 5 -13.72 -34.19 -49.50
CA ASP A 5 -14.40 -33.08 -50.15
C ASP A 5 -13.71 -31.75 -49.78
N GLY A 6 -13.09 -31.12 -50.77
CA GLY A 6 -12.52 -29.79 -50.66
C GLY A 6 -13.61 -28.75 -50.91
N GLY A 7 -14.23 -28.25 -49.85
CA GLY A 7 -15.30 -27.26 -49.94
C GLY A 7 -14.80 -25.86 -50.31
N GLU A 8 -15.26 -25.33 -51.45
CA GLU A 8 -15.22 -23.91 -51.78
C GLU A 8 -16.06 -23.12 -50.75
N GLU A 9 -15.48 -22.09 -50.11
CA GLU A 9 -16.20 -21.18 -49.21
C GLU A 9 -17.19 -20.31 -50.00
N VAL A 10 -18.44 -20.76 -50.09
CA VAL A 10 -19.57 -19.94 -50.55
C VAL A 10 -19.93 -18.92 -49.46
N PRO A 11 -20.19 -17.64 -49.80
CA PRO A 11 -20.57 -16.64 -48.80
C PRO A 11 -21.87 -17.04 -48.10
N HIS A 12 -21.79 -17.23 -46.78
CA HIS A 12 -22.92 -17.63 -45.96
C HIS A 12 -23.71 -16.41 -45.48
N PHE A 13 -24.97 -16.31 -45.89
CA PHE A 13 -25.93 -15.34 -45.35
C PHE A 13 -26.91 -16.04 -44.41
N ILE A 14 -26.92 -15.61 -43.15
CA ILE A 14 -27.89 -16.06 -42.14
C ILE A 14 -28.99 -15.00 -42.06
N ALA A 15 -30.24 -15.41 -42.27
CA ALA A 15 -31.38 -14.51 -42.17
C ALA A 15 -31.49 -13.94 -40.74
N PRO A 16 -31.62 -12.61 -40.57
CA PRO A 16 -31.77 -12.01 -39.26
C PRO A 16 -33.13 -12.38 -38.66
N VAL A 17 -33.15 -12.63 -37.36
CA VAL A 17 -34.38 -12.90 -36.61
C VAL A 17 -35.16 -11.60 -36.44
N ILE A 18 -36.39 -11.56 -36.95
CA ILE A 18 -37.30 -10.41 -36.86
C ILE A 18 -38.47 -10.79 -35.95
N GLN A 19 -38.88 -9.87 -35.08
CA GLN A 19 -40.03 -10.05 -34.20
C GLN A 19 -41.35 -9.88 -34.98
N ASP A 20 -42.31 -10.78 -34.76
CA ASP A 20 -43.64 -10.72 -35.40
C ASP A 20 -44.67 -10.11 -34.43
N ASN A 21 -45.37 -9.07 -34.88
CA ASN A 21 -46.41 -8.39 -34.10
C ASN A 21 -47.75 -8.41 -34.86
N PRO A 22 -48.67 -9.32 -34.53
CA PRO A 22 -49.93 -9.46 -35.25
C PRO A 22 -50.95 -8.33 -34.97
N THR A 23 -50.75 -7.54 -33.92
CA THR A 23 -51.76 -6.57 -33.42
C THR A 23 -51.41 -5.10 -33.67
N GLY A 24 -50.23 -4.80 -34.21
CA GLY A 24 -49.84 -3.43 -34.50
C GLY A 24 -48.43 -3.30 -35.06
N TRP A 25 -48.02 -2.05 -35.29
CA TRP A 25 -46.68 -1.70 -35.75
C TRP A 25 -45.87 -1.15 -34.57
N GLY A 26 -44.79 -1.82 -34.18
CA GLY A 26 -43.92 -1.41 -33.08
C GLY A 26 -43.26 -2.58 -32.33
N PRO A 27 -42.39 -2.30 -31.35
CA PRO A 27 -41.74 -3.33 -30.54
C PRO A 27 -42.78 -4.12 -29.74
N CYS A 28 -42.75 -5.45 -29.85
CA CYS A 28 -43.70 -6.33 -29.18
C CYS A 28 -43.16 -6.90 -27.86
N ASP A 29 -41.84 -7.06 -27.73
CA ASP A 29 -41.18 -7.59 -26.54
C ASP A 29 -39.95 -6.77 -26.17
N MET A 30 -39.61 -6.78 -24.88
CA MET A 30 -38.35 -6.22 -24.41
C MET A 30 -37.20 -7.05 -24.98
N PRO A 31 -36.11 -6.44 -25.47
CA PRO A 31 -34.96 -7.20 -25.94
C PRO A 31 -34.46 -8.16 -24.84
N ASP A 32 -34.20 -9.42 -25.21
CA ASP A 32 -33.72 -10.46 -24.29
C ASP A 32 -32.49 -10.00 -23.50
N GLN A 33 -31.66 -9.16 -24.12
CA GLN A 33 -30.46 -8.60 -23.50
C GLN A 33 -30.74 -7.86 -22.19
N PHE A 34 -31.90 -7.20 -22.02
CA PHE A 34 -32.22 -6.36 -20.85
C PHE A 34 -33.28 -6.93 -19.92
N LYS A 35 -33.81 -8.13 -20.20
CA LYS A 35 -34.95 -8.70 -19.49
C LYS A 35 -34.67 -9.03 -18.02
N ASP A 36 -33.45 -9.49 -17.73
CA ASP A 36 -33.06 -9.98 -16.39
C ASP A 36 -32.29 -8.93 -15.56
N MET A 37 -32.17 -7.68 -16.04
CA MET A 37 -31.43 -6.63 -15.35
C MET A 37 -32.29 -5.38 -15.05
N PRO A 38 -32.21 -4.82 -13.83
CA PRO A 38 -32.82 -3.52 -13.54
C PRO A 38 -32.31 -2.44 -14.51
N TYR A 39 -33.20 -1.80 -15.25
CA TYR A 39 -32.80 -0.75 -16.17
C TYR A 39 -32.37 0.51 -15.42
N GLN A 40 -31.15 0.98 -15.70
CA GLN A 40 -30.67 2.28 -15.24
C GLN A 40 -29.99 3.01 -16.42
N PRO A 41 -30.42 4.23 -16.76
CA PRO A 41 -29.79 5.01 -17.82
C PRO A 41 -28.36 5.40 -17.41
N PHE A 42 -27.46 5.41 -18.38
CA PHE A 42 -26.09 5.85 -18.20
C PHE A 42 -25.51 6.41 -19.50
N SER A 43 -24.45 7.21 -19.38
CA SER A 43 -23.69 7.74 -20.50
C SER A 43 -22.28 7.16 -20.49
N LYS A 44 -21.83 6.58 -21.60
CA LYS A 44 -20.46 6.05 -21.77
C LYS A 44 -19.40 7.16 -21.81
N GLY A 45 -19.81 8.41 -22.04
CA GLY A 45 -18.91 9.57 -22.09
C GLY A 45 -18.67 10.22 -20.72
N ASP A 46 -19.32 9.72 -19.67
CA ASP A 46 -19.18 10.29 -18.33
C ASP A 46 -17.79 9.99 -17.76
N ARG A 47 -17.23 10.97 -17.03
CA ARG A 47 -15.92 10.81 -16.41
C ARG A 47 -15.99 9.77 -15.30
N LEU A 48 -15.04 8.83 -15.32
CA LEU A 48 -14.87 7.80 -14.30
C LEU A 48 -13.75 8.17 -13.33
N GLY A 49 -13.68 7.52 -12.16
CA GLY A 49 -12.60 7.71 -11.18
C GLY A 49 -12.97 8.51 -9.92
N LYS A 50 -14.26 8.56 -9.56
CA LYS A 50 -14.67 9.09 -8.25
C LYS A 50 -14.29 8.09 -7.15
N ILE A 51 -13.54 8.55 -6.16
CA ILE A 51 -13.15 7.75 -4.99
C ILE A 51 -14.32 7.72 -3.98
N SER A 52 -14.45 6.66 -3.19
CA SER A 52 -15.31 6.64 -2.01
C SER A 52 -14.46 6.82 -0.76
N ASP A 53 -14.82 7.76 0.13
CA ASP A 53 -14.09 8.02 1.37
C ASP A 53 -15.08 8.10 2.53
N TRP A 54 -15.02 7.11 3.42
CA TRP A 54 -15.83 7.02 4.64
C TRP A 54 -15.38 8.00 5.73
N THR A 55 -14.16 8.54 5.64
CA THR A 55 -13.63 9.54 6.58
C THR A 55 -13.99 10.99 6.20
N GLY A 56 -14.45 11.20 4.95
CA GLY A 56 -14.84 12.51 4.41
C GLY A 56 -13.69 13.51 4.21
N ALA A 57 -12.44 13.08 4.33
CA ALA A 57 -11.26 13.93 4.22
C ALA A 57 -10.88 14.25 2.77
N ALA A 58 -11.16 13.35 1.83
CA ALA A 58 -10.75 13.44 0.43
C ALA A 58 -11.46 14.56 -0.37
N PHE A 59 -12.62 15.05 0.08
CA PHE A 59 -13.49 15.96 -0.68
C PHE A 59 -13.57 17.38 -0.13
N GLN A 60 -12.44 17.95 0.33
CA GLN A 60 -12.42 19.34 0.81
C GLN A 60 -12.78 20.35 -0.29
N ASP A 61 -12.44 20.05 -1.55
CA ASP A 61 -12.74 20.92 -2.69
C ASP A 61 -13.92 20.36 -3.51
N LYS A 62 -15.10 20.97 -3.29
CA LYS A 62 -16.37 20.61 -3.95
C LYS A 62 -16.33 20.67 -5.48
N LYS A 63 -15.30 21.32 -6.06
CA LYS A 63 -15.09 21.39 -7.51
C LYS A 63 -14.82 20.04 -8.17
N TYR A 64 -14.29 19.06 -7.43
CA TYR A 64 -13.99 17.73 -7.98
C TYR A 64 -15.21 16.81 -7.97
N THR A 65 -16.11 16.96 -7.00
CA THR A 65 -17.33 16.15 -6.89
C THR A 65 -18.28 16.38 -8.08
N ASN A 66 -18.40 17.63 -8.54
CA ASN A 66 -19.29 17.99 -9.65
C ASN A 66 -18.81 17.46 -11.03
N LYS A 67 -17.55 17.04 -11.17
CA LYS A 67 -16.99 16.52 -12.43
C LYS A 67 -17.45 15.11 -12.77
N TYR A 68 -17.92 14.37 -11.77
CA TYR A 68 -18.35 12.98 -11.86
C TYR A 68 -19.88 12.83 -11.73
N GLN A 69 -20.60 13.95 -11.77
CA GLN A 69 -22.05 13.93 -11.77
C GLN A 69 -22.53 13.62 -13.18
N SER A 70 -23.28 12.52 -13.34
CA SER A 70 -23.88 12.18 -14.63
C SER A 70 -24.88 13.28 -15.03
N GLN A 71 -24.80 13.71 -16.28
CA GLN A 71 -25.76 14.66 -16.85
C GLN A 71 -27.06 13.98 -17.28
N PHE A 72 -27.04 12.67 -17.49
CA PHE A 72 -28.15 11.91 -18.05
C PHE A 72 -28.73 10.95 -17.01
N GLY A 73 -29.64 11.47 -16.18
CA GLY A 73 -30.48 10.68 -15.27
C GLY A 73 -29.74 10.08 -14.06
N GLY A 74 -30.05 10.56 -12.86
CA GLY A 74 -29.60 9.92 -11.62
C GLY A 74 -30.53 8.77 -11.24
N GLY A 75 -30.17 7.54 -11.57
CA GLY A 75 -30.86 6.33 -11.10
C GLY A 75 -30.24 5.79 -9.80
N SER A 76 -31.09 5.28 -8.90
CA SER A 76 -30.68 4.63 -7.65
C SER A 76 -31.07 3.16 -7.59
N GLN A 77 -31.31 2.51 -8.74
CA GLN A 77 -31.74 1.10 -8.78
C GLN A 77 -30.67 0.15 -8.26
N TYR A 78 -29.40 0.54 -8.41
CA TYR A 78 -28.23 -0.19 -7.89
C TYR A 78 -27.62 0.48 -6.64
N ALA A 79 -28.39 1.28 -5.90
CA ALA A 79 -27.92 1.96 -4.70
C ALA A 79 -28.19 1.13 -3.44
N TYR A 80 -27.21 1.05 -2.55
CA TYR A 80 -27.37 0.52 -1.20
C TYR A 80 -27.58 1.67 -0.21
N TYR A 81 -28.62 1.58 0.60
CA TYR A 81 -28.91 2.51 1.69
C TYR A 81 -28.59 1.82 3.02
N HIS A 82 -27.71 2.43 3.81
CA HIS A 82 -27.37 1.96 5.14
C HIS A 82 -28.25 2.69 6.17
N ASP A 83 -29.23 2.00 6.73
CA ASP A 83 -30.23 2.60 7.63
C ASP A 83 -29.77 2.71 9.10
N GLU A 84 -28.64 2.08 9.46
CA GLU A 84 -28.16 2.05 10.84
C GLU A 84 -27.07 3.10 11.14
N ASP A 85 -27.22 3.82 12.26
CA ASP A 85 -26.24 4.78 12.78
C ASP A 85 -25.06 4.05 13.45
N GLU A 86 -24.03 3.71 12.66
CA GLU A 86 -22.79 3.04 13.11
C GLU A 86 -22.05 3.81 14.24
N SER A 87 -22.32 5.12 14.37
CA SER A 87 -21.76 5.96 15.44
C SER A 87 -22.21 5.59 16.86
N THR A 88 -23.22 4.71 16.97
CA THR A 88 -23.76 4.24 18.26
C THR A 88 -22.94 3.08 18.83
N PHE A 89 -22.30 2.29 17.97
CA PHE A 89 -21.57 1.10 18.39
C PHE A 89 -20.17 1.45 18.89
N HIS A 90 -19.84 0.95 20.08
CA HIS A 90 -18.50 1.07 20.65
C HIS A 90 -17.85 -0.31 20.59
N LEU A 91 -16.64 -0.37 20.03
CA LEU A 91 -15.84 -1.59 20.06
C LEU A 91 -15.45 -1.90 21.51
N VAL A 92 -15.97 -3.01 22.05
CA VAL A 92 -15.60 -3.48 23.39
C VAL A 92 -14.22 -4.12 23.30
N ASP A 93 -13.23 -3.45 23.87
CA ASP A 93 -11.87 -3.96 23.96
C ASP A 93 -11.81 -5.11 24.98
N THR A 94 -11.64 -6.35 24.51
CA THR A 94 -11.42 -7.53 25.36
C THR A 94 -9.95 -7.72 25.73
N THR A 95 -9.05 -6.84 25.27
CA THR A 95 -7.64 -6.92 25.64
C THR A 95 -7.46 -6.45 27.08
N ARG A 96 -6.80 -7.29 27.89
CA ARG A 96 -6.43 -6.89 29.26
C ARG A 96 -5.44 -5.73 29.16
N VAL A 97 -5.87 -4.53 29.52
CA VAL A 97 -5.01 -3.34 29.63
C VAL A 97 -3.80 -3.67 30.52
N GLN A 98 -2.65 -3.94 29.90
CA GLN A 98 -1.37 -4.03 30.57
C GLN A 98 -1.01 -2.62 31.02
N LYS A 99 -1.27 -2.32 32.30
CA LYS A 99 -0.82 -1.06 32.91
C LYS A 99 0.72 -1.06 32.90
N PRO A 100 1.38 -0.04 32.31
CA PRO A 100 2.84 0.09 32.39
C PRO A 100 3.29 0.10 33.87
N PRO A 101 4.33 -0.66 34.25
CA PRO A 101 4.73 -0.84 35.66
C PRO A 101 5.39 0.39 36.31
N TYR A 102 5.27 1.58 35.73
CA TYR A 102 6.04 2.76 36.10
C TYR A 102 5.21 4.03 36.31
N GLN A 103 4.11 3.96 37.05
CA GLN A 103 3.56 5.17 37.70
C GLN A 103 3.14 4.92 39.15
N ARG A 104 4.10 4.45 39.97
CA ARG A 104 4.09 4.75 41.40
C ARG A 104 4.81 6.09 41.63
N GLY A 105 4.01 7.12 41.88
CA GLY A 105 4.40 8.26 42.71
C GLY A 105 5.34 9.28 42.09
N ARG A 106 4.78 10.35 41.52
CA ARG A 106 5.24 11.73 41.75
C ARG A 106 4.08 12.72 41.63
N PHE A 107 3.22 12.71 42.64
CA PHE A 107 2.60 13.97 43.07
C PHE A 107 3.74 14.85 43.63
N ARG A 108 4.32 15.70 42.79
CA ARG A 108 5.09 16.87 43.24
C ARG A 108 4.37 18.12 42.78
N GLN A 109 3.62 18.65 43.73
CA GLN A 109 3.11 20.01 43.84
C GLN A 109 4.10 21.01 43.25
N ASN A 110 3.78 21.51 42.05
CA ASN A 110 4.53 22.57 41.40
C ASN A 110 4.12 23.93 42.01
N GLN A 111 4.51 24.15 43.27
CA GLN A 111 4.45 25.44 43.97
C GLN A 111 5.78 26.20 43.86
N ARG A 112 6.26 26.42 42.64
CA ARG A 112 7.42 27.28 42.40
C ARG A 112 7.25 28.04 41.09
N ASN A 113 6.29 28.97 41.07
CA ASN A 113 6.26 30.05 40.08
C ASN A 113 5.62 31.35 40.63
N LEU A 114 5.75 31.58 41.93
CA LEU A 114 5.51 32.89 42.54
C LEU A 114 6.78 33.35 43.25
N ARG A 115 7.69 34.01 42.52
CA ARG A 115 8.65 34.99 43.05
C ARG A 115 9.49 35.62 41.94
N GLY A 116 9.23 36.90 41.70
CA GLY A 116 10.29 37.86 41.39
C GLY A 116 10.61 38.10 39.92
N ARG A 117 9.87 39.00 39.28
CA ARG A 117 10.45 39.93 38.31
C ARG A 117 9.76 41.28 38.45
N GLY A 118 10.56 42.35 38.50
CA GLY A 118 10.19 43.72 38.88
C GLY A 118 9.08 44.32 38.03
N GLY A 119 8.52 45.48 38.34
CA GLY A 119 8.99 46.58 39.15
C GLY A 119 8.22 47.82 38.64
N GLN A 120 7.84 48.70 39.56
CA GLN A 120 7.40 50.08 39.36
C GLN A 120 6.14 50.42 38.55
N ARG A 121 5.25 51.12 39.31
CA ARG A 121 4.30 52.22 39.00
C ARG A 121 2.93 51.80 39.51
N GLY A 122 2.36 52.36 40.58
CA GLY A 122 2.46 53.71 41.11
C GLY A 122 1.03 54.23 41.23
N SER A 123 0.59 54.54 42.46
CA SER A 123 -0.57 55.37 42.79
C SER A 123 -1.97 54.86 42.41
N HIS A 124 -2.76 54.40 43.39
CA HIS A 124 -3.79 55.24 43.99
C HIS A 124 -4.58 54.50 45.08
N GLN A 125 -4.76 55.25 46.16
CA GLN A 125 -5.40 54.97 47.43
C GLN A 125 -6.93 55.17 47.34
N SER A 126 -7.63 54.62 48.34
CA SER A 126 -8.96 54.98 48.86
C SER A 126 -10.23 54.37 48.22
N GLN A 127 -10.81 53.45 49.01
CA GLN A 127 -12.21 53.41 49.45
C GLN A 127 -13.16 54.50 48.90
N LEU A 128 -14.29 54.09 48.32
CA LEU A 128 -15.63 54.22 48.95
C LEU A 128 -16.71 53.40 48.23
N GLN A 129 -17.80 53.21 48.96
CA GLN A 129 -18.99 52.38 48.76
C GLN A 129 -19.86 52.82 47.56
N LEU A 130 -20.59 51.89 46.91
CA LEU A 130 -22.07 51.86 46.95
C LEU A 130 -22.68 50.65 46.22
N LEU A 131 -23.82 50.24 46.79
CA LEU A 131 -24.73 49.15 46.49
C LEU A 131 -25.48 49.37 45.16
N GLY A 132 -25.67 48.33 44.33
CA GLY A 132 -26.66 48.41 43.24
C GLY A 132 -26.57 47.34 42.15
N LYS A 133 -27.47 46.35 42.22
CA LYS A 133 -28.08 45.59 41.09
C LYS A 133 -27.17 45.16 39.93
N GLY A 134 -26.85 43.86 39.87
CA GLY A 134 -26.24 43.30 38.64
C GLY A 134 -25.87 41.82 38.63
N LEU A 135 -26.60 40.93 39.31
CA LEU A 135 -26.32 39.48 39.36
C LEU A 135 -26.65 38.69 38.07
N LYS A 136 -26.63 39.32 36.87
CA LYS A 136 -26.95 38.64 35.60
C LYS A 136 -25.94 38.85 34.47
N MET A 137 -24.71 39.28 34.78
CA MET A 137 -23.64 39.46 33.77
C MET A 137 -22.34 38.70 34.04
N ARG A 138 -22.30 37.81 35.04
CA ARG A 138 -21.09 36.99 35.33
C ARG A 138 -21.11 35.60 34.69
N ASP A 139 -22.29 35.10 34.30
CA ASP A 139 -22.45 33.77 33.69
C ASP A 139 -22.16 33.72 32.17
N ARG A 140 -22.24 34.86 31.48
CA ARG A 140 -22.04 34.89 30.02
C ARG A 140 -20.57 34.89 29.60
N ASN A 141 -19.68 35.38 30.47
CA ASN A 141 -18.24 35.46 30.18
C ASN A 141 -17.46 34.19 30.61
N GLN A 142 -18.06 33.32 31.43
CA GLN A 142 -17.43 32.05 31.83
C GLN A 142 -17.69 30.90 30.84
N ARG A 143 -18.69 31.03 29.95
CA ARG A 143 -18.97 30.08 28.86
C ARG A 143 -18.15 30.32 27.58
N GLN A 144 -17.51 31.49 27.43
CA GLN A 144 -16.67 31.77 26.26
C GLN A 144 -15.18 31.41 26.45
N GLN A 145 -14.70 31.27 27.68
CA GLN A 145 -13.29 30.91 27.94
C GLN A 145 -13.02 29.39 28.09
N ARG A 146 -14.04 28.53 28.10
CA ARG A 146 -13.84 27.06 28.15
C ARG A 146 -13.78 26.35 26.79
N LYS A 147 -13.87 27.09 25.67
CA LYS A 147 -13.78 26.52 24.31
C LYS A 147 -12.35 26.39 23.77
N TRP A 148 -11.32 26.64 24.60
CA TRP A 148 -9.91 26.66 24.17
C TRP A 148 -8.93 25.83 25.02
N PRO A 149 -9.27 24.59 25.43
CA PRO A 149 -8.21 23.57 25.55
C PRO A 149 -8.47 22.30 24.71
N GLN A 150 -9.56 22.21 23.97
CA GLN A 150 -9.92 21.01 23.19
C GLN A 150 -9.58 21.11 21.69
N ARG A 151 -8.69 22.05 21.31
CA ARG A 151 -8.08 22.10 19.97
C ARG A 151 -6.59 21.78 19.96
N GLN A 152 -5.98 21.59 21.14
CA GLN A 152 -4.56 21.26 21.28
C GLN A 152 -4.30 19.78 21.58
N GLY A 153 -5.34 18.96 21.81
CA GLY A 153 -5.21 17.50 21.88
C GLY A 153 -5.41 16.80 20.53
N MET A 154 -6.12 17.44 19.59
CA MET A 154 -6.46 16.84 18.29
C MET A 154 -5.41 17.11 17.19
N ARG A 155 -4.42 17.97 17.46
CA ARG A 155 -3.32 18.23 16.52
C ARG A 155 -2.26 17.13 16.51
N ASN A 156 -2.21 16.28 17.54
CA ASN A 156 -1.24 15.19 17.59
C ASN A 156 -1.67 13.93 16.84
N ASN A 157 -2.94 13.81 16.45
CA ASN A 157 -3.41 12.65 15.67
C ASN A 157 -3.33 12.87 14.15
N LYS A 158 -3.03 14.10 13.70
CA LYS A 158 -2.80 14.43 12.29
C LYS A 158 -1.39 14.13 11.78
N ASN A 159 -0.47 13.81 12.70
CA ASN A 159 0.91 13.41 12.37
C ASN A 159 1.14 11.92 12.54
N GLN A 160 0.09 11.11 12.76
CA GLN A 160 0.24 9.68 12.55
C GLN A 160 0.23 9.46 11.04
N PRO A 161 1.34 8.97 10.45
CA PRO A 161 1.33 8.63 9.05
C PRO A 161 0.18 7.64 8.82
N PRO A 162 -0.63 7.84 7.76
CA PRO A 162 -1.69 6.89 7.43
C PRO A 162 -1.06 5.49 7.37
N ILE A 163 -1.72 4.51 8.00
CA ILE A 163 -1.33 3.10 7.90
C ILE A 163 -1.42 2.78 6.40
N LYS A 164 -0.27 2.81 5.73
CA LYS A 164 -0.17 2.46 4.31
C LYS A 164 -0.73 1.05 4.20
N SER A 165 -1.79 0.86 3.40
CA SER A 165 -2.24 -0.49 3.07
C SER A 165 -1.08 -1.16 2.34
N ARG A 166 -0.55 -2.21 2.97
CA ARG A 166 0.56 -2.98 2.43
C ARG A 166 -0.07 -4.21 1.85
N ASP A 167 -0.22 -4.21 0.54
CA ASP A 167 -0.80 -5.34 -0.15
C ASP A 167 0.19 -6.52 -0.06
N ALA A 168 -0.34 -7.70 0.20
CA ALA A 168 0.48 -8.91 0.29
C ALA A 168 0.99 -9.27 -1.11
N SER A 169 2.26 -9.70 -1.20
CA SER A 169 2.86 -10.16 -2.46
C SER A 169 2.17 -11.42 -3.00
N VAL A 170 1.44 -12.13 -2.15
CA VAL A 170 0.65 -13.30 -2.51
C VAL A 170 -0.72 -13.29 -1.88
N THR A 171 -1.70 -13.78 -2.64
CA THR A 171 -3.03 -14.09 -2.13
C THR A 171 -2.97 -15.39 -1.32
N VAL A 172 -3.06 -15.27 0.00
CA VAL A 172 -3.09 -16.43 0.90
C VAL A 172 -4.36 -17.22 0.66
N ARG A 173 -4.20 -18.49 0.31
CA ARG A 173 -5.33 -19.39 0.06
C ARG A 173 -5.69 -20.17 1.35
N PRO A 174 -6.96 -20.56 1.53
CA PRO A 174 -7.41 -21.22 2.76
C PRO A 174 -6.88 -22.66 2.94
N ASP A 175 -6.32 -23.26 1.88
CA ASP A 175 -5.67 -24.58 1.91
C ASP A 175 -4.23 -24.54 2.46
N TRP A 176 -3.68 -23.34 2.70
CA TRP A 176 -2.33 -23.18 3.22
C TRP A 176 -2.28 -23.42 4.72
N ILE A 177 -1.36 -24.29 5.14
CA ILE A 177 -1.14 -24.63 6.54
C ILE A 177 0.06 -23.83 7.05
N THR A 178 -0.15 -22.99 8.06
CA THR A 178 0.93 -22.29 8.75
C THR A 178 1.76 -23.29 9.57
N ILE A 179 3.05 -23.39 9.25
CA ILE A 179 3.99 -24.28 9.96
C ILE A 179 4.63 -23.56 11.14
N GLU A 180 5.24 -22.39 10.89
CA GLU A 180 5.92 -21.59 11.90
C GLU A 180 5.73 -20.10 11.62
N GLU A 181 5.56 -19.32 12.69
CA GLU A 181 5.55 -17.87 12.66
C GLU A 181 6.76 -17.32 13.43
N MET A 182 7.48 -16.37 12.82
CA MET A 182 8.65 -15.73 13.41
C MET A 182 8.52 -14.21 13.33
N ASP A 183 8.74 -13.52 14.44
CA ASP A 183 8.77 -12.07 14.51
C ASP A 183 10.19 -11.50 14.35
N PHE A 184 10.30 -10.24 13.93
CA PHE A 184 11.60 -9.59 13.74
C PHE A 184 12.47 -9.52 15.01
N PRO A 185 11.92 -9.30 16.23
CA PRO A 185 12.71 -9.39 17.45
C PRO A 185 13.35 -10.75 17.71
N ARG A 186 12.71 -11.88 17.33
CA ARG A 186 13.30 -13.21 17.43
C ARG A 186 14.44 -13.40 16.43
N LEU A 187 14.24 -12.98 15.18
CA LEU A 187 15.26 -13.08 14.12
C LEU A 187 16.52 -12.25 14.43
N THR A 188 16.37 -11.06 15.02
CA THR A 188 17.49 -10.17 15.35
C THR A 188 18.44 -10.77 16.40
N LYS A 189 17.95 -11.70 17.22
CA LYS A 189 18.75 -12.36 18.27
C LYS A 189 19.51 -13.59 17.76
N LEU A 190 19.20 -14.07 16.56
CA LEU A 190 19.88 -15.21 15.98
C LEU A 190 21.29 -14.80 15.57
N SER A 191 22.26 -15.66 15.91
CA SER A 191 23.65 -15.49 15.51
C SER A 191 24.25 -16.85 15.27
N LEU A 192 24.93 -16.99 14.13
CA LEU A 192 25.66 -18.20 13.76
C LEU A 192 27.15 -17.83 13.64
N PRO A 193 27.91 -17.85 14.74
CA PRO A 193 29.36 -17.66 14.66
C PRO A 193 30.03 -18.87 14.00
N ASN A 194 31.18 -18.65 13.35
CA ASN A 194 32.03 -19.66 12.70
C ASN A 194 31.60 -20.14 11.29
N VAL A 195 31.03 -19.25 10.48
CA VAL A 195 30.86 -19.52 9.04
C VAL A 195 32.23 -19.43 8.35
N LYS A 196 32.59 -20.45 7.56
CA LYS A 196 33.83 -20.49 6.77
C LYS A 196 33.70 -19.63 5.50
N GLU A 197 34.84 -19.25 4.92
CA GLU A 197 34.87 -18.66 3.58
C GLU A 197 34.34 -19.66 2.55
N GLY A 198 33.64 -19.14 1.53
CA GLY A 198 33.10 -19.95 0.45
C GLY A 198 34.22 -20.51 -0.43
N GLU A 199 34.05 -21.74 -0.91
CA GLU A 199 34.95 -22.37 -1.87
C GLU A 199 34.35 -22.30 -3.27
N ASP A 200 35.14 -21.82 -4.24
CA ASP A 200 34.69 -21.66 -5.62
C ASP A 200 34.70 -23.02 -6.35
N ILE A 201 33.52 -23.57 -6.62
CA ILE A 201 33.36 -24.85 -7.34
C ILE A 201 33.42 -24.63 -8.86
N SER A 202 32.80 -23.56 -9.35
CA SER A 202 32.74 -23.26 -10.79
C SER A 202 32.58 -21.76 -11.04
N CYS A 203 33.45 -21.20 -11.89
CA CYS A 203 33.35 -19.82 -12.36
C CYS A 203 32.85 -19.82 -13.81
N CYS A 204 31.72 -19.15 -14.07
CA CYS A 204 31.07 -19.11 -15.37
C CYS A 204 30.85 -17.66 -15.82
N GLY A 205 30.91 -17.41 -17.14
CA GLY A 205 30.64 -16.10 -17.74
C GLY A 205 31.89 -15.33 -18.17
N SER A 206 31.69 -14.10 -18.64
CA SER A 206 32.74 -13.18 -19.08
C SER A 206 32.46 -11.78 -18.56
N LEU A 207 33.49 -11.09 -18.07
CA LEU A 207 33.40 -9.73 -17.54
C LEU A 207 34.03 -8.73 -18.53
N GLU A 208 33.36 -7.60 -18.75
CA GLU A 208 33.94 -6.46 -19.47
C GLU A 208 34.89 -5.66 -18.54
N TYR A 209 35.87 -4.99 -19.11
CA TYR A 209 36.73 -4.09 -18.35
C TYR A 209 35.98 -2.81 -17.96
N TYR A 210 36.10 -2.43 -16.70
CA TYR A 210 35.57 -1.16 -16.20
C TYR A 210 36.34 0.04 -16.78
N ASP A 211 35.60 1.00 -17.34
CA ASP A 211 36.15 2.26 -17.83
C ASP A 211 36.37 3.25 -16.68
N LYS A 212 37.64 3.38 -16.26
CA LYS A 212 38.06 4.29 -15.17
C LYS A 212 37.82 5.77 -15.45
N THR A 213 37.46 6.17 -16.68
CA THR A 213 37.10 7.56 -16.96
C THR A 213 35.84 7.99 -16.22
N TYR A 214 34.96 7.04 -15.89
CA TYR A 214 33.74 7.30 -15.11
C TYR A 214 34.02 7.74 -13.67
N ASP A 215 35.19 7.41 -13.10
CA ASP A 215 35.58 7.85 -11.74
C ASP A 215 35.73 9.38 -11.64
N ARG A 216 35.88 10.08 -12.76
CA ARG A 216 36.05 11.55 -12.82
C ARG A 216 34.74 12.31 -13.03
N VAL A 217 33.62 11.62 -13.23
CA VAL A 217 32.29 12.23 -13.36
C VAL A 217 31.91 12.87 -12.03
N ASN A 218 31.42 14.11 -12.09
CA ASN A 218 31.00 14.86 -10.90
C ASN A 218 29.81 15.76 -11.24
N VAL A 219 29.24 16.42 -10.25
CA VAL A 219 28.03 17.26 -10.41
C VAL A 219 28.22 18.43 -11.41
N LYS A 220 29.47 18.83 -11.69
CA LYS A 220 29.79 19.87 -12.71
C LYS A 220 30.15 19.30 -14.08
N ASN A 221 30.55 18.03 -14.13
CA ASN A 221 30.91 17.31 -15.35
C ASN A 221 30.10 16.02 -15.40
N GLU A 222 28.79 16.18 -15.62
CA GLU A 222 27.85 15.08 -15.74
C GLU A 222 27.96 14.42 -17.13
N LYS A 223 27.68 13.11 -17.18
CA LYS A 223 27.61 12.36 -18.43
C LYS A 223 26.17 11.85 -18.59
N PRO A 224 25.50 12.13 -19.71
CA PRO A 224 24.13 11.66 -19.91
C PRO A 224 24.09 10.13 -19.96
N LEU A 225 23.12 9.53 -19.25
CA LEU A 225 22.89 8.09 -19.25
C LEU A 225 22.39 7.64 -20.62
N GLN A 226 23.09 6.67 -21.22
CA GLN A 226 22.69 6.07 -22.48
C GLN A 226 21.82 4.86 -22.23
N ARG A 227 20.73 4.72 -23.00
CA ARG A 227 19.96 3.48 -23.02
C ARG A 227 20.77 2.44 -23.79
N ILE A 228 21.20 1.40 -23.10
CA ILE A 228 21.92 0.27 -23.70
C ILE A 228 21.03 -0.95 -23.57
N ASP A 229 20.59 -1.50 -24.70
CA ASP A 229 19.80 -2.71 -24.71
C ASP A 229 20.73 -3.92 -24.54
N ARG A 230 20.76 -4.48 -23.33
CA ARG A 230 21.45 -5.74 -22.99
C ARG A 230 20.43 -6.80 -22.57
N ILE A 231 20.80 -8.06 -22.76
CA ILE A 231 20.01 -9.20 -22.30
C ILE A 231 20.41 -9.49 -20.85
N PHE A 232 19.48 -9.31 -19.92
CA PHE A 232 19.66 -9.68 -18.52
C PHE A 232 18.97 -11.00 -18.25
N HIS A 233 19.72 -11.97 -17.70
CA HIS A 233 19.19 -13.28 -17.36
C HIS A 233 18.79 -13.32 -15.89
N THR A 234 17.49 -13.35 -15.61
CA THR A 234 16.93 -13.50 -14.27
C THR A 234 16.53 -14.95 -14.01
N VAL A 235 17.47 -15.89 -14.12
CA VAL A 235 17.19 -17.33 -13.96
C VAL A 235 16.82 -17.68 -12.50
N THR A 236 15.96 -18.67 -12.31
CA THR A 236 15.58 -19.30 -11.04
C THR A 236 16.61 -20.34 -10.61
N THR A 237 16.56 -20.78 -9.35
CA THR A 237 17.48 -21.82 -8.87
C THR A 237 17.20 -23.17 -9.53
N THR A 238 15.94 -23.46 -9.86
CA THR A 238 15.53 -24.71 -10.51
C THR A 238 15.83 -24.73 -12.01
N ASP A 239 15.76 -23.60 -12.70
CA ASP A 239 16.07 -23.52 -14.15
C ASP A 239 17.57 -23.43 -14.45
N ASP A 240 18.42 -23.18 -13.44
CA ASP A 240 19.86 -23.10 -13.64
C ASP A 240 20.47 -24.49 -13.97
N PRO A 241 21.06 -24.68 -15.17
CA PRO A 241 21.61 -25.96 -15.59
C PRO A 241 22.89 -26.36 -14.83
N VAL A 242 23.63 -25.40 -14.28
CA VAL A 242 24.83 -25.66 -13.45
C VAL A 242 24.38 -26.17 -12.09
N ILE A 243 23.41 -25.50 -11.45
CA ILE A 243 22.84 -25.95 -10.17
C ILE A 243 22.22 -27.34 -10.33
N ARG A 244 21.52 -27.63 -11.44
CA ARG A 244 20.97 -28.98 -11.71
C ARG A 244 22.02 -30.07 -11.90
N LYS A 245 23.24 -29.72 -12.33
CA LYS A 245 24.36 -30.68 -12.40
C LYS A 245 24.98 -30.89 -11.02
N LEU A 246 25.24 -29.80 -10.30
CA LEU A 246 25.76 -29.82 -8.93
C LEU A 246 24.80 -30.55 -7.99
N SER A 247 23.50 -30.42 -8.22
CA SER A 247 22.49 -31.10 -7.41
C SER A 247 22.51 -32.62 -7.50
N LYS A 248 23.26 -33.21 -8.43
CA LYS A 248 23.47 -34.66 -8.49
C LYS A 248 24.71 -35.12 -7.75
N THR A 249 25.70 -34.26 -7.61
CA THR A 249 27.02 -34.60 -7.05
C THR A 249 27.13 -34.20 -5.59
N GLU A 250 26.82 -32.94 -5.25
CA GLU A 250 27.17 -32.36 -3.95
C GLU A 250 26.16 -31.30 -3.49
N GLY A 251 26.03 -31.14 -2.17
CA GLY A 251 25.18 -30.13 -1.53
C GLY A 251 23.79 -30.62 -1.11
N ASN A 252 23.23 -29.90 -0.14
CA ASN A 252 21.88 -30.16 0.39
C ASN A 252 20.98 -28.93 0.27
N VAL A 253 21.54 -27.72 0.10
CA VAL A 253 20.80 -26.47 0.00
C VAL A 253 21.29 -25.71 -1.22
N TYR A 254 20.37 -25.32 -2.09
CA TYR A 254 20.66 -24.57 -3.31
C TYR A 254 19.82 -23.30 -3.33
N ALA A 255 20.45 -22.17 -3.66
CA ALA A 255 19.83 -20.85 -3.73
C ALA A 255 20.66 -19.93 -4.64
N THR A 256 20.07 -18.81 -5.07
CA THR A 256 20.79 -17.69 -5.68
C THR A 256 21.15 -16.60 -4.66
N ASP A 257 22.10 -15.75 -5.02
CA ASP A 257 22.53 -14.59 -4.23
C ASP A 257 21.37 -13.65 -3.88
N ALA A 258 20.47 -13.37 -4.83
CA ALA A 258 19.31 -12.51 -4.63
C ALA A 258 18.36 -13.05 -3.54
N ILE A 259 18.13 -14.37 -3.54
CA ILE A 259 17.29 -15.06 -2.54
C ILE A 259 17.97 -15.04 -1.17
N LEU A 260 19.26 -15.39 -1.11
CA LEU A 260 20.02 -15.40 0.14
C LEU A 260 20.16 -14.01 0.76
N ALA A 261 20.42 -12.97 -0.05
CA ALA A 261 20.49 -11.59 0.42
C ALA A 261 19.17 -11.15 1.06
N THR A 262 18.04 -11.55 0.47
CA THR A 262 16.70 -11.28 0.99
C THR A 262 16.47 -11.98 2.33
N LEU A 263 16.86 -13.25 2.46
CA LEU A 263 16.77 -13.99 3.72
C LEU A 263 17.66 -13.42 4.81
N MET A 264 18.92 -13.13 4.51
CA MET A 264 19.89 -12.57 5.46
C MET A 264 19.46 -11.20 5.98
N CYS A 265 18.79 -10.41 5.15
CA CYS A 265 18.40 -9.05 5.49
C CYS A 265 16.89 -8.87 5.72
N CYS A 266 16.17 -9.97 5.98
CA CYS A 266 14.71 -9.98 6.21
C CYS A 266 14.24 -9.00 7.31
N THR A 267 15.05 -8.75 8.34
CA THR A 267 14.74 -7.86 9.47
C THR A 267 14.59 -6.38 9.08
N ARG A 268 15.03 -6.00 7.88
CA ARG A 268 14.89 -4.65 7.32
C ARG A 268 13.77 -4.55 6.29
N SER A 269 13.15 -5.67 5.94
CA SER A 269 12.09 -5.69 4.93
C SER A 269 10.86 -4.90 5.40
N ASN A 270 10.28 -4.15 4.47
CA ASN A 270 9.09 -3.34 4.71
C ASN A 270 7.97 -3.81 3.78
N TYR A 271 8.24 -3.92 2.48
CA TYR A 271 7.30 -4.53 1.55
C TYR A 271 7.23 -6.05 1.73
N SER A 272 6.08 -6.61 1.37
CA SER A 272 5.85 -8.05 1.36
C SER A 272 6.72 -8.69 0.28
N TRP A 273 7.29 -9.84 0.59
CA TRP A 273 8.07 -10.66 -0.32
C TRP A 273 7.85 -12.12 0.04
N ASP A 274 8.06 -13.01 -0.92
CA ASP A 274 7.89 -14.44 -0.72
C ASP A 274 8.97 -15.23 -1.46
N ILE A 275 9.30 -16.41 -0.93
CA ILE A 275 10.28 -17.34 -1.49
C ILE A 275 9.61 -18.71 -1.48
N VAL A 276 9.76 -19.44 -2.57
CA VAL A 276 9.28 -20.83 -2.70
C VAL A 276 10.41 -21.74 -2.23
N ILE A 277 10.10 -22.71 -1.38
CA ILE A 277 11.06 -23.72 -0.93
C ILE A 277 10.55 -25.08 -1.38
N GLU A 278 11.29 -25.73 -2.28
CA GLU A 278 11.01 -27.09 -2.71
C GLU A 278 11.94 -28.07 -1.99
N LYS A 279 11.34 -28.99 -1.22
CA LYS A 279 12.08 -30.04 -0.51
C LYS A 279 11.93 -31.36 -1.27
N ILE A 280 13.02 -31.82 -1.88
CA ILE A 280 13.09 -33.10 -2.60
C ILE A 280 14.06 -34.02 -1.86
N GLY A 281 13.53 -34.97 -1.10
CA GLY A 281 14.34 -35.85 -0.25
C GLY A 281 15.05 -35.07 0.86
N ASP A 282 16.39 -35.11 0.85
CA ASP A 282 17.28 -34.37 1.76
C ASP A 282 17.84 -33.07 1.15
N LYS A 283 17.29 -32.65 -0.01
CA LYS A 283 17.71 -31.44 -0.73
C LYS A 283 16.65 -30.37 -0.64
N LEU A 284 17.09 -29.13 -0.42
CA LEU A 284 16.28 -27.92 -0.36
C LEU A 284 16.67 -27.01 -1.51
N PHE A 285 15.70 -26.66 -2.33
CA PHE A 285 15.82 -25.67 -3.39
C PHE A 285 15.03 -24.44 -2.96
N PHE A 286 15.73 -23.32 -2.80
CA PHE A 286 15.11 -22.02 -2.59
C PHE A 286 14.93 -21.35 -3.94
N ASP A 287 13.70 -20.98 -4.27
CA ASP A 287 13.37 -20.42 -5.55
C ASP A 287 12.47 -19.18 -5.45
N LYS A 288 12.45 -18.40 -6.52
CA LYS A 288 11.53 -17.27 -6.70
C LYS A 288 10.40 -17.67 -7.64
N ARG A 289 9.23 -17.03 -7.57
CA ARG A 289 8.17 -17.29 -8.55
C ARG A 289 8.44 -16.55 -9.86
N ASP A 290 8.20 -17.22 -10.98
CA ASP A 290 8.44 -16.67 -12.33
C ASP A 290 7.56 -15.46 -12.67
N ASN A 291 6.36 -15.39 -12.09
CA ASN A 291 5.38 -14.33 -12.33
C ASN A 291 5.35 -13.25 -11.24
N THR A 292 6.30 -13.29 -10.30
CA THR A 292 6.42 -12.22 -9.30
C THR A 292 7.46 -11.20 -9.75
N GLU A 293 7.24 -9.95 -9.35
CA GLU A 293 8.18 -8.83 -9.44
C GLU A 293 9.48 -9.05 -8.64
N PHE A 294 9.79 -10.29 -8.27
CA PHE A 294 10.97 -10.68 -7.52
C PHE A 294 12.27 -10.48 -8.33
N GLY A 295 12.18 -10.39 -9.67
CA GLY A 295 13.28 -9.84 -10.48
C GLY A 295 13.67 -8.39 -10.09
N ASN A 296 12.82 -7.70 -9.33
CA ASN A 296 12.99 -6.31 -8.89
C ASN A 296 13.55 -6.19 -7.46
N LEU A 297 14.15 -7.25 -6.91
CA LEU A 297 14.66 -7.28 -5.52
C LEU A 297 15.67 -6.17 -5.18
N LEU A 298 16.53 -5.76 -6.13
CA LEU A 298 17.44 -4.61 -5.95
C LEU A 298 16.67 -3.29 -5.71
N SER A 299 15.47 -3.17 -6.25
CA SER A 299 14.66 -1.95 -6.23
C SER A 299 13.83 -1.82 -4.96
N ASN A 300 13.29 -2.92 -4.42
CA ASN A 300 12.54 -2.89 -3.16
C ASN A 300 13.40 -2.39 -1.98
N TYR A 301 14.72 -2.65 -2.04
CA TYR A 301 15.70 -2.18 -1.08
C TYR A 301 16.01 -0.67 -1.21
N LEU A 302 16.15 -0.15 -2.44
CA LEU A 302 16.49 1.26 -2.70
C LEU A 302 15.29 2.21 -2.58
N VAL A 303 14.09 1.76 -2.96
CA VAL A 303 12.88 2.61 -2.99
C VAL A 303 12.36 2.90 -1.58
N ALA A 304 12.61 2.03 -0.60
CA ALA A 304 12.16 2.21 0.77
C ALA A 304 12.81 3.42 1.49
N ASN A 305 14.04 3.79 1.12
CA ASN A 305 14.74 4.93 1.74
C ASN A 305 14.52 6.28 1.01
N VAL A 306 14.06 6.25 -0.24
CA VAL A 306 13.91 7.47 -1.08
C VAL A 306 12.47 7.99 -1.07
N LEU A 307 11.45 7.14 -0.91
CA LEU A 307 10.05 7.58 -0.98
C LEU A 307 9.37 7.63 0.39
N SER A 308 9.55 8.76 1.08
CA SER A 308 8.59 9.27 2.07
C SER A 308 7.42 10.02 1.40
N VAL A 309 7.09 9.69 0.14
CA VAL A 309 6.07 10.39 -0.65
C VAL A 309 4.73 9.67 -0.50
N GLU A 310 3.68 10.47 -0.29
CA GLU A 310 2.30 10.08 0.06
C GLU A 310 1.48 9.41 -1.07
N GLU A 311 2.11 8.81 -2.08
CA GLU A 311 1.37 8.38 -3.27
C GLU A 311 1.47 6.88 -3.59
N THR A 312 0.34 6.41 -4.13
CA THR A 312 -0.13 5.05 -4.43
C THR A 312 0.90 4.00 -4.86
N HIS A 313 0.56 2.72 -4.64
CA HIS A 313 1.31 1.54 -5.11
C HIS A 313 1.81 1.66 -6.57
N SER A 314 1.04 2.32 -7.44
CA SER A 314 1.41 2.60 -8.84
C SER A 314 2.68 3.44 -9.01
N VAL A 315 2.97 4.38 -8.11
CA VAL A 315 4.16 5.23 -8.17
C VAL A 315 5.38 4.45 -7.70
N ALA A 316 5.25 3.68 -6.62
CA ALA A 316 6.31 2.78 -6.16
C ALA A 316 6.71 1.79 -7.28
N MET A 317 5.71 1.21 -7.95
CA MET A 317 5.90 0.32 -9.10
C MET A 317 6.60 0.99 -10.29
N SER A 318 6.18 2.20 -10.66
CA SER A 318 6.82 2.96 -11.74
C SER A 318 8.25 3.39 -11.38
N CYS A 319 8.51 3.75 -10.12
CA CYS A 319 9.85 4.05 -9.64
C CYS A 319 10.75 2.81 -9.64
N VAL A 320 10.24 1.67 -9.17
CA VAL A 320 10.96 0.38 -9.21
C VAL A 320 11.36 0.02 -10.66
N THR A 321 10.42 0.18 -11.60
CA THR A 321 10.65 -0.09 -13.02
C THR A 321 11.67 0.88 -13.61
N THR A 322 11.57 2.17 -13.27
CA THR A 322 12.52 3.20 -13.74
C THR A 322 13.93 2.95 -13.20
N VAL A 323 14.07 2.56 -11.93
CA VAL A 323 15.37 2.24 -11.33
C VAL A 323 16.00 1.03 -12.03
N LEU A 324 15.22 0.00 -12.34
CA LEU A 324 15.70 -1.17 -13.10
C LEU A 324 16.10 -0.84 -14.53
N GLN A 325 15.43 0.13 -15.16
CA GLN A 325 15.78 0.53 -16.52
C GLN A 325 17.04 1.41 -16.56
N ILE A 326 17.44 1.97 -15.40
CA ILE A 326 18.65 2.78 -15.23
C ILE A 326 19.88 1.91 -14.86
N CYS A 327 19.68 0.84 -14.09
CA CYS A 327 20.72 -0.09 -13.67
C CYS A 327 20.99 -1.18 -14.73
#